data_AF-A0A8B6EPW2-F1
#
_entry.id   AF-A0A8B6EPW2-F1
#
_cell.length_a   1.000
_cell.length_b   1.000
_cell.length_c   1.000
_cell.angle_alpha   90.00
_cell.angle_beta   90.00
_cell.angle_gamma   90.00
#
_symmetry.space_group_name_H-M   'P 1'
#
loop_
_entity.id
_entity.type
_entity.pdbx_description
1 polymer ?
#
loop_
_entity_poly.entity_id
_entity_poly.type
_entity_poly.pdbx_seq_one_letter_code
_entity_poly.pdbx_strand_id
1 'polypeptide(L)'
;MNDEEQEQFWRRIQSTVEKDVIRTDRSHSYFKGEDNPNIEVLQNILLNYAVANPQLGYTQGMSDLLAPVLAEIQNEADAYWCFVGLMQRTLFVSSPKDNDMDKQLNYLKELLRMMQSDFYYHLNRLGEDAMELLFCHRWILLCFKREFPEVDALRIWEACWSHYQTDYFHLFICVAIVSIYGDDVIDQGLPSDEILLHFSSLAMHMNGDLVLRKARGLLHDFRQIPKIPCTLHGLCSLCGPGMWDSGHVPIVECAGNHVDGICPYHSNPTSPTHVLHSMPGQ
;
A
#
# COMPACT_ATOMS: atom_id res chain seq x y z
N MET A 1 -13.00 -18.87 22.26
CA MET A 1 -12.61 -18.05 23.41
C MET A 1 -13.61 -18.30 24.52
N ASN A 2 -13.15 -18.50 25.75
CA ASN A 2 -14.02 -18.48 26.92
C ASN A 2 -14.33 -17.01 27.33
N ASP A 3 -15.26 -16.81 28.25
CA ASP A 3 -15.71 -15.46 28.65
C ASP A 3 -14.58 -14.60 29.26
N GLU A 4 -13.65 -15.21 30.00
CA GLU A 4 -12.49 -14.52 30.59
C GLU A 4 -11.49 -14.06 29.52
N GLU A 5 -11.21 -14.89 28.51
CA GLU A 5 -10.37 -14.54 27.36
C GLU A 5 -10.98 -13.39 26.55
N GLN A 6 -12.31 -13.37 26.44
CA GLN A 6 -13.06 -12.31 25.76
C GLN A 6 -12.97 -10.99 26.54
N GLU A 7 -13.14 -11.02 27.85
CA GLU A 7 -12.97 -9.83 28.69
C GLU A 7 -11.53 -9.28 28.64
N GLN A 8 -10.53 -10.16 28.71
CA GLN A 8 -9.11 -9.76 28.60
C GLN A 8 -8.77 -9.22 27.21
N PHE A 9 -9.38 -9.76 26.15
CA PHE A 9 -9.24 -9.22 24.79
C PHE A 9 -9.81 -7.80 24.69
N TRP A 10 -11.03 -7.57 25.19
CA TRP A 10 -11.65 -6.25 25.16
C TRP A 10 -10.89 -5.21 25.98
N ARG A 11 -10.42 -5.57 27.18
CA ARG A 11 -9.58 -4.67 28.01
C ARG A 11 -8.31 -4.25 27.28
N ARG A 12 -7.68 -5.17 26.53
CA ARG A 12 -6.49 -4.87 25.72
C ARG A 12 -6.82 -3.92 24.56
N ILE A 13 -7.92 -4.16 23.84
CA ILE A 13 -8.37 -3.26 22.76
C ILE A 13 -8.61 -1.87 23.31
N GLN A 14 -9.44 -1.76 24.35
CA GLN A 14 -9.80 -0.47 24.94
C GLN A 14 -8.57 0.30 25.40
N SER A 15 -7.66 -0.35 26.14
CA SER A 15 -6.42 0.28 26.60
C SER A 15 -5.52 0.75 25.44
N THR A 16 -5.50 0.03 24.33
CA THR A 16 -4.70 0.39 23.16
C THR A 16 -5.31 1.59 22.44
N VAL A 17 -6.64 1.61 22.25
CA VAL A 17 -7.36 2.75 21.66
C VAL A 17 -7.14 4.01 22.50
N GLU A 18 -7.34 3.93 23.82
CA GLU A 18 -7.16 5.07 24.74
C GLU A 18 -5.75 5.68 24.64
N LYS A 19 -4.71 4.83 24.61
CA LYS A 19 -3.33 5.28 24.47
C LYS A 19 -3.06 5.97 23.13
N ASP A 20 -3.64 5.46 22.06
CA ASP A 20 -3.42 5.97 20.71
C ASP A 20 -4.16 7.29 20.47
N VAL A 21 -5.42 7.37 20.90
CA VAL A 21 -6.27 8.54 20.69
C VAL A 21 -5.74 9.79 21.41
N ILE A 22 -5.19 9.64 22.63
CA ILE A 22 -4.62 10.77 23.40
C ILE A 22 -3.44 11.44 22.67
N ARG A 23 -2.69 10.67 21.87
CA ARG A 23 -1.50 11.15 21.14
C ARG A 23 -1.78 11.50 19.67
N THR A 24 -2.97 11.22 19.14
CA THR A 24 -3.29 11.42 17.72
C THR A 24 -3.50 12.89 17.38
N ASP A 25 -2.74 13.38 16.40
CA ASP A 25 -2.88 14.66 15.70
C ASP A 25 -3.20 15.89 16.58
N ARG A 26 -2.60 15.96 17.77
CA ARG A 26 -2.86 17.04 18.77
C ARG A 26 -2.38 18.42 18.33
N SER A 27 -1.60 18.51 17.25
CA SER A 27 -1.25 19.77 16.57
C SER A 27 -2.35 20.25 15.63
N HIS A 28 -3.22 19.36 15.16
CA HIS A 28 -4.32 19.68 14.24
C HIS A 28 -5.42 20.46 14.96
N SER A 29 -5.96 21.49 14.31
CA SER A 29 -6.92 22.42 14.92
C SER A 29 -8.18 21.72 15.45
N TYR A 30 -8.63 20.67 14.75
CA TYR A 30 -9.80 19.88 15.12
C TYR A 30 -9.61 19.07 16.41
N PHE A 31 -8.37 18.64 16.70
CA PHE A 31 -8.03 17.76 17.83
C PHE A 31 -7.23 18.45 18.94
N LYS A 32 -6.79 19.70 18.76
CA LYS A 32 -6.00 20.45 19.73
C LYS A 32 -6.85 20.88 20.94
N GLY A 33 -6.22 21.00 22.11
CA GLY A 33 -6.84 21.49 23.35
C GLY A 33 -7.12 20.39 24.37
N GLU A 34 -7.00 20.73 25.65
CA GLU A 34 -7.41 19.84 26.75
C GLU A 34 -8.92 19.58 26.68
N ASP A 35 -9.34 18.36 27.05
CA ASP A 35 -10.75 17.93 27.05
C ASP A 35 -11.50 18.18 25.73
N ASN A 36 -10.81 18.03 24.59
CA ASN A 36 -11.42 18.21 23.27
C ASN A 36 -12.43 17.07 22.98
N PRO A 37 -13.72 17.37 22.74
CA PRO A 37 -14.75 16.35 22.54
C PRO A 37 -14.53 15.50 21.28
N ASN A 38 -13.80 15.99 20.29
CA ASN A 38 -13.51 15.24 19.06
C ASN A 38 -12.56 14.06 19.33
N ILE A 39 -11.81 14.09 20.43
CA ILE A 39 -10.99 12.96 20.88
C ILE A 39 -11.90 11.82 21.38
N GLU A 40 -12.98 12.16 22.09
CA GLU A 40 -13.99 11.17 22.52
C GLU A 40 -14.72 10.57 21.32
N VAL A 41 -15.08 11.39 20.32
CA VAL A 41 -15.69 10.89 19.07
C VAL A 41 -14.73 9.94 18.34
N LEU A 42 -13.44 10.28 18.26
CA LEU A 42 -12.42 9.41 17.68
C LEU A 42 -12.34 8.06 18.40
N GLN A 43 -12.35 8.07 19.74
CA GLN A 43 -12.37 6.87 20.57
C GLN A 43 -13.63 6.03 20.32
N ASN A 44 -14.81 6.65 20.31
CA ASN A 44 -16.08 5.97 20.13
C ASN A 44 -16.14 5.22 18.79
N ILE A 45 -15.72 5.86 17.70
CA ILE A 45 -15.69 5.22 16.37
C ILE A 45 -14.75 4.00 16.37
N LEU A 46 -13.55 4.11 16.94
CA LEU A 46 -12.57 3.01 16.97
C LEU A 46 -13.05 1.84 17.82
N LEU A 47 -13.66 2.10 18.98
CA LEU A 47 -14.24 1.06 19.83
C LEU A 47 -15.42 0.37 19.14
N ASN A 48 -16.33 1.14 18.53
CA ASN A 48 -17.46 0.59 17.76
C ASN A 48 -16.98 -0.24 16.56
N TYR A 49 -15.92 0.20 15.87
CA TYR A 49 -15.32 -0.57 14.79
C TYR A 49 -14.75 -1.90 15.29
N ALA A 50 -14.01 -1.88 16.40
CA ALA A 50 -13.44 -3.09 16.99
C ALA A 50 -14.52 -4.09 17.44
N VAL A 51 -15.64 -3.60 18.00
CA VAL A 51 -16.82 -4.41 18.34
C VAL A 51 -17.46 -5.04 17.10
N ALA A 52 -17.62 -4.27 16.03
CA ALA A 52 -18.20 -4.77 14.78
C ALA A 52 -17.29 -5.76 14.03
N ASN A 53 -15.96 -5.67 14.24
CA ASN A 53 -14.95 -6.45 13.50
C ASN A 53 -14.05 -7.24 14.47
N PRO A 54 -14.56 -8.18 15.28
CA PRO A 54 -13.80 -8.82 16.37
C PRO A 54 -12.59 -9.66 15.90
N GLN A 55 -12.56 -10.09 14.64
CA GLN A 55 -11.42 -10.82 14.07
C GLN A 55 -10.21 -9.94 13.74
N LEU A 56 -10.45 -8.64 13.52
CA LEU A 56 -9.40 -7.64 13.27
C LEU A 56 -9.16 -6.81 14.54
N GLY A 57 -10.24 -6.44 15.23
CA GLY A 57 -10.22 -5.60 16.42
C GLY A 57 -9.71 -4.20 16.12
N TYR A 58 -8.88 -3.70 17.02
CA TYR A 58 -8.10 -2.49 16.83
C TYR A 58 -6.62 -2.84 16.71
N THR A 59 -5.95 -2.25 15.73
CA THR A 59 -4.49 -2.31 15.55
C THR A 59 -3.91 -0.92 15.67
N GLN A 60 -2.73 -0.81 16.28
CA GLN A 60 -2.00 0.45 16.41
C GLN A 60 -1.83 1.11 15.03
N GLY A 61 -2.15 2.41 14.95
CA GLY A 61 -2.11 3.19 13.71
C GLY A 61 -3.47 3.41 13.06
N MET A 62 -4.51 2.64 13.42
CA MET A 62 -5.87 2.89 12.94
C MET A 62 -6.42 4.27 13.36
N SER A 63 -6.00 4.80 14.51
CA SER A 63 -6.34 6.18 14.91
C SER A 63 -5.77 7.23 13.96
N ASP A 64 -4.56 7.02 13.42
CA ASP A 64 -3.92 7.92 12.45
C ASP A 64 -4.65 7.90 11.10
N LEU A 65 -5.29 6.77 10.77
CA LEU A 65 -6.12 6.64 9.56
C LEU A 65 -7.48 7.30 9.71
N LEU A 66 -8.11 7.15 10.89
CA LEU A 66 -9.42 7.73 11.16
C LEU A 66 -9.38 9.25 11.35
N ALA A 67 -8.32 9.79 11.97
CA ALA A 67 -8.27 11.20 12.35
C ALA A 67 -8.51 12.18 11.18
N PRO A 68 -7.87 12.04 10.00
CA PRO A 68 -8.15 12.90 8.85
C PRO A 68 -9.57 12.75 8.33
N VAL A 69 -10.09 11.51 8.29
CA VAL A 69 -11.46 11.21 7.85
C VAL A 69 -12.47 11.92 8.74
N LEU A 70 -12.27 11.85 10.06
CA LEU A 70 -13.14 12.51 11.03
C LEU A 70 -13.03 14.04 10.96
N ALA A 71 -11.83 14.59 10.76
CA ALA A 71 -11.61 16.03 10.66
C ALA A 71 -12.25 16.65 9.41
N GLU A 72 -12.30 15.91 8.30
CA GLU A 72 -12.96 16.33 7.05
C GLU A 72 -14.48 16.15 7.10
N ILE A 73 -14.97 15.02 7.63
CA ILE A 73 -16.41 14.70 7.62
C ILE A 73 -17.17 15.39 8.75
N GLN A 74 -16.56 15.51 9.93
CA GLN A 74 -17.12 16.18 11.12
C GLN A 74 -18.50 15.66 11.56
N ASN A 75 -18.79 14.40 11.24
CA ASN A 75 -19.99 13.68 11.68
C ASN A 75 -19.59 12.26 12.09
N GLU A 76 -19.95 11.85 13.30
CA GLU A 76 -19.53 10.56 13.87
C GLU A 76 -20.00 9.36 13.04
N ALA A 77 -21.27 9.35 12.62
CA ALA A 77 -21.87 8.23 11.90
C ALA A 77 -21.32 8.11 10.47
N ASP A 78 -21.19 9.23 9.77
CA ASP A 78 -20.63 9.25 8.41
C ASP A 78 -19.13 8.89 8.45
N ALA A 79 -18.37 9.43 9.41
CA ALA A 79 -16.97 9.09 9.59
C ALA A 79 -16.77 7.62 9.93
N TYR A 80 -17.66 7.02 10.73
CA TYR A 80 -17.65 5.58 11.00
C TYR A 80 -17.81 4.76 9.70
N TRP A 81 -18.80 5.07 8.86
CA TRP A 81 -19.01 4.30 7.62
C TRP A 81 -17.91 4.53 6.58
N CYS A 82 -17.38 5.74 6.49
CA CYS A 82 -16.21 6.02 5.67
C CYS A 82 -14.99 5.24 6.16
N PHE A 83 -14.77 5.17 7.48
CA PHE A 83 -13.69 4.39 8.07
C PHE A 83 -13.86 2.89 7.86
N VAL A 84 -15.07 2.35 7.99
CA VAL A 84 -15.37 0.96 7.64
C VAL A 84 -15.00 0.68 6.18
N GLY A 85 -15.40 1.57 5.26
CA GLY A 85 -15.04 1.48 3.84
C GLY A 85 -13.53 1.52 3.61
N LEU A 86 -12.82 2.43 4.29
CA LEU A 86 -11.35 2.55 4.25
C LEU A 86 -10.69 1.24 4.67
N MET A 87 -11.08 0.67 5.81
CA MET A 87 -10.50 -0.57 6.31
C MET A 87 -10.81 -1.81 5.45
N GLN A 88 -11.93 -1.81 4.70
CA GLN A 88 -12.34 -2.95 3.87
C GLN A 88 -11.77 -2.91 2.44
N ARG A 89 -11.69 -1.72 1.83
CA ARG A 89 -11.42 -1.58 0.40
C ARG A 89 -9.97 -1.25 0.08
N THR A 90 -9.21 -0.85 1.08
CA THR A 90 -7.91 -0.27 0.84
C THR A 90 -6.85 -1.35 0.89
N LEU A 91 -6.39 -1.78 -0.28
CA LEU A 91 -5.33 -2.79 -0.41
C LEU A 91 -4.01 -2.37 0.28
N PHE A 92 -3.81 -1.07 0.54
CA PHE A 92 -2.67 -0.56 1.31
C PHE A 92 -2.95 -0.42 2.82
N VAL A 93 -4.19 -0.56 3.28
CA VAL A 93 -4.50 -0.74 4.71
C VAL A 93 -4.32 -2.22 5.03
N SER A 94 -3.05 -2.63 5.11
CA SER A 94 -2.71 -4.01 5.42
C SER A 94 -3.07 -4.31 6.87
N SER A 95 -3.88 -5.36 7.09
CA SER A 95 -3.93 -6.00 8.41
C SER A 95 -2.54 -6.54 8.73
N PRO A 96 -2.09 -6.55 10.00
CA PRO A 96 -0.82 -7.18 10.42
C PRO A 96 -0.72 -8.70 10.16
N LYS A 97 -1.66 -9.30 9.43
CA LYS A 97 -1.59 -10.69 8.98
C LYS A 97 -0.68 -10.70 7.74
N ASP A 98 0.60 -10.93 7.99
CA ASP A 98 1.79 -10.66 7.16
C ASP A 98 1.72 -10.97 5.64
N ASN A 99 0.87 -11.89 5.18
CA ASN A 99 0.82 -12.29 3.78
C ASN A 99 0.52 -11.15 2.77
N ASP A 100 -0.34 -10.19 3.14
CA ASP A 100 -0.72 -9.10 2.23
C ASP A 100 0.39 -8.05 2.10
N MET A 101 1.11 -7.78 3.20
CA MET A 101 2.28 -6.89 3.17
C MET A 101 3.41 -7.53 2.36
N ASP A 102 3.71 -8.80 2.61
CA ASP A 102 4.74 -9.53 1.87
C ASP A 102 4.46 -9.54 0.37
N LYS A 103 3.20 -9.78 -0.02
CA LYS A 103 2.78 -9.71 -1.42
C LYS A 103 3.03 -8.32 -2.03
N GLN A 104 2.68 -7.26 -1.31
CA GLN A 104 2.90 -5.89 -1.76
C GLN A 104 4.38 -5.53 -1.88
N LEU A 105 5.20 -5.94 -0.90
CA LEU A 105 6.65 -5.74 -0.94
C LEU A 105 7.30 -6.53 -2.08
N ASN A 106 6.81 -7.74 -2.39
CA ASN A 106 7.28 -8.50 -3.54
C ASN A 106 6.94 -7.81 -4.87
N TYR A 107 5.74 -7.23 -5.01
CA TYR A 107 5.43 -6.36 -6.15
C TYR A 107 6.37 -5.15 -6.21
N LEU A 108 6.63 -4.50 -5.07
CA LEU A 108 7.51 -3.35 -4.99
C LEU A 108 8.96 -3.68 -5.38
N LYS A 109 9.50 -4.82 -4.93
CA LYS A 109 10.85 -5.30 -5.32
C LYS A 109 10.95 -5.44 -6.84
N GLU A 110 9.97 -6.06 -7.48
CA GLU A 110 9.94 -6.23 -8.93
C GLU A 110 9.74 -4.91 -9.69
N LEU A 111 8.91 -4.00 -9.18
CA LEU A 111 8.77 -2.65 -9.73
C LEU A 111 10.09 -1.87 -9.63
N LEU A 112 10.77 -1.91 -8.48
CA LEU A 112 12.08 -1.29 -8.30
C LEU A 112 13.11 -1.91 -9.26
N ARG A 113 13.13 -3.24 -9.41
CA ARG A 113 14.02 -3.92 -10.37
C ARG A 113 13.85 -3.42 -11.80
N MET A 114 12.60 -3.21 -12.23
CA MET A 114 12.28 -2.80 -13.60
C MET A 114 12.42 -1.31 -13.85
N MET A 115 12.08 -0.47 -12.85
CA MET A 115 11.93 0.97 -13.03
C MET A 115 13.02 1.78 -12.37
N GLN A 116 13.72 1.23 -11.37
CA GLN A 116 14.76 1.85 -10.55
C GLN A 116 15.92 0.85 -10.35
N SER A 117 16.47 0.36 -11.47
CA SER A 117 17.42 -0.77 -11.48
C SER A 117 18.65 -0.54 -10.61
N ASP A 118 19.22 0.67 -10.64
CA ASP A 118 20.45 0.98 -9.91
C ASP A 118 20.23 0.92 -8.40
N PHE A 119 19.10 1.47 -7.94
CA PHE A 119 18.68 1.38 -6.54
C PHE A 119 18.43 -0.08 -6.14
N TYR A 120 17.73 -0.85 -6.97
CA TYR A 120 17.50 -2.27 -6.74
C TYR A 120 18.82 -3.05 -6.62
N TYR A 121 19.77 -2.82 -7.52
CA TYR A 121 21.06 -3.50 -7.49
C TYR A 121 21.89 -3.10 -6.27
N HIS A 122 21.79 -1.85 -5.81
CA HIS A 122 22.39 -1.42 -4.55
C HIS A 122 21.84 -2.25 -3.37
N LEU A 123 20.51 -2.34 -3.22
CA LEU A 123 19.89 -3.16 -2.18
C LEU A 123 20.30 -4.64 -2.27
N ASN A 124 20.27 -5.21 -3.48
CA ASN A 124 20.64 -6.59 -3.70
C ASN A 124 22.11 -6.89 -3.35
N ARG A 125 23.02 -5.90 -3.46
CA ARG A 125 24.42 -6.01 -3.04
C ARG A 125 24.59 -5.96 -1.53
N LEU A 126 23.71 -5.26 -0.82
CA LEU A 126 23.72 -5.17 0.64
C LEU A 126 23.22 -6.46 1.31
N GLY A 127 22.37 -7.24 0.61
CA GLY A 127 21.90 -8.55 1.05
C GLY A 127 20.41 -8.59 1.39
N GLU A 128 19.97 -9.74 1.93
CA GLU A 128 18.54 -10.02 2.20
C GLU A 128 17.90 -8.99 3.12
N ASP A 129 18.59 -8.53 4.17
CA ASP A 129 18.07 -7.54 5.12
C ASP A 129 17.66 -6.22 4.43
N ALA A 130 18.43 -5.77 3.43
CA ALA A 130 18.09 -4.57 2.64
C ALA A 130 16.92 -4.85 1.69
N MET A 131 16.82 -6.09 1.20
CA MET A 131 15.75 -6.55 0.32
C MET A 131 14.43 -6.78 1.07
N GLU A 132 14.37 -6.69 2.40
CA GLU A 132 13.12 -6.67 3.16
C GLU A 132 12.37 -5.33 3.05
N LEU A 133 13.03 -4.28 2.51
CA LEU A 133 12.45 -2.95 2.28
C LEU A 133 11.80 -2.34 3.53
N LEU A 134 12.38 -2.54 4.72
CA LEU A 134 11.82 -2.06 6.00
C LEU A 134 11.49 -0.56 6.00
N PHE A 135 12.21 0.24 5.23
CA PHE A 135 11.94 1.68 5.04
C PHE A 135 10.58 1.98 4.39
N CYS A 136 10.00 1.06 3.63
CA CYS A 136 8.69 1.19 3.00
C CYS A 136 7.52 0.70 3.88
N HIS A 137 7.77 -0.08 4.94
CA HIS A 137 6.70 -0.72 5.73
C HIS A 137 5.74 0.30 6.32
N ARG A 138 6.29 1.35 6.96
CA ARG A 138 5.50 2.43 7.55
C ARG A 138 4.69 3.19 6.50
N TRP A 139 5.26 3.37 5.30
CA TRP A 139 4.61 4.08 4.21
C TRP A 139 3.33 3.38 3.78
N ILE A 140 3.41 2.06 3.55
CA ILE A 140 2.25 1.26 3.13
C ILE A 140 1.27 1.15 4.30
N LEU A 141 1.73 0.68 5.47
CA LEU A 141 0.89 0.41 6.64
C LEU A 141 0.07 1.63 7.09
N LEU A 142 0.68 2.81 7.09
CA LEU A 142 0.03 4.05 7.52
C LEU A 142 -0.39 4.93 6.34
N CYS A 143 -0.47 4.37 5.14
CA CYS A 143 -1.01 5.08 3.99
C CYS A 143 -0.28 6.40 3.72
N PHE A 144 1.02 6.47 3.98
CA PHE A 144 1.84 7.70 3.89
C PHE A 144 1.45 8.84 4.85
N LYS A 145 0.51 8.65 5.79
CA LYS A 145 0.06 9.69 6.75
C LYS A 145 1.18 10.30 7.57
N ARG A 146 2.22 9.51 7.88
CA ARG A 146 3.40 9.96 8.65
C ARG A 146 4.48 10.58 7.78
N GLU A 147 4.33 10.55 6.46
CA GLU A 147 5.35 10.94 5.51
C GLU A 147 5.08 12.30 4.87
N PHE A 148 3.82 12.73 4.81
CA PHE A 148 3.39 13.97 4.18
C PHE A 148 2.53 14.83 5.11
N PRO A 149 2.53 16.17 4.92
CA PRO A 149 1.49 17.03 5.46
C PRO A 149 0.10 16.51 5.11
N GLU A 150 -0.87 16.70 6.00
CA GLU A 150 -2.20 16.09 5.90
C GLU A 150 -2.90 16.37 4.56
N VAL A 151 -2.82 17.61 4.06
CA VAL A 151 -3.39 17.99 2.76
C VAL A 151 -2.81 17.16 1.61
N ASP A 152 -1.51 16.87 1.66
CA ASP A 152 -0.85 16.04 0.63
C ASP A 152 -1.14 14.56 0.83
N ALA A 153 -1.20 14.08 2.08
CA ALA A 153 -1.59 12.71 2.40
C ALA A 153 -3.02 12.41 1.90
N LEU A 154 -3.98 13.31 2.12
CA LEU A 154 -5.35 13.18 1.64
C LEU A 154 -5.42 13.12 0.10
N ARG A 155 -4.65 13.96 -0.61
CA ARG A 155 -4.55 13.88 -2.08
C ARG A 155 -3.98 12.55 -2.57
N ILE A 156 -2.99 12.01 -1.86
CA ILE A 156 -2.46 10.68 -2.15
C ILE A 156 -3.55 9.62 -1.95
N TRP A 157 -4.33 9.71 -0.89
CA TRP A 157 -5.43 8.79 -0.63
C TRP A 157 -6.51 8.85 -1.70
N GLU A 158 -6.96 10.05 -2.08
CA GLU A 158 -7.92 10.27 -3.16
C GLU A 158 -7.42 9.68 -4.49
N ALA A 159 -6.13 9.88 -4.81
CA ALA A 159 -5.53 9.31 -6.01
C ALA A 159 -5.52 7.78 -5.97
N CYS A 160 -5.18 7.17 -4.84
CA CYS A 160 -5.24 5.71 -4.70
C CYS A 160 -6.67 5.17 -4.78
N TRP A 161 -7.64 5.84 -4.14
CA TRP A 161 -9.06 5.45 -4.15
C TRP A 161 -9.76 5.70 -5.48
N SER A 162 -9.13 6.42 -6.41
CA SER A 162 -9.64 6.54 -7.79
C SER A 162 -9.57 5.22 -8.56
N HIS A 163 -8.75 4.26 -8.11
CA HIS A 163 -8.48 2.99 -8.79
C HIS A 163 -8.11 3.17 -10.27
N TYR A 164 -7.49 4.32 -10.60
CA TYR A 164 -7.17 4.66 -11.98
C TYR A 164 -6.08 3.74 -12.51
N GLN A 165 -6.47 2.82 -13.39
CA GLN A 165 -5.59 1.85 -14.05
C GLN A 165 -4.80 0.91 -13.11
N THR A 166 -5.01 0.89 -11.80
CA THR A 166 -4.53 -0.15 -10.87
C THR A 166 -5.10 0.10 -9.48
N ASP A 167 -5.31 -0.95 -8.68
CA ASP A 167 -5.61 -0.79 -7.25
C ASP A 167 -4.35 -0.62 -6.40
N TYR A 168 -3.18 -0.81 -7.01
CA TYR A 168 -1.88 -0.79 -6.34
C TYR A 168 -1.12 0.51 -6.57
N PHE A 169 -1.85 1.62 -6.76
CA PHE A 169 -1.24 2.92 -7.10
C PHE A 169 -0.25 3.38 -6.02
N HIS A 170 -0.48 3.04 -4.76
CA HIS A 170 0.44 3.29 -3.65
C HIS A 170 1.82 2.68 -3.85
N LEU A 171 1.97 1.56 -4.57
CA LEU A 171 3.30 1.01 -4.88
C LEU A 171 4.07 1.92 -5.85
N PHE A 172 3.37 2.56 -6.79
CA PHE A 172 3.97 3.55 -7.68
C PHE A 172 4.33 4.83 -6.92
N ILE A 173 3.63 5.16 -5.83
CA ILE A 173 4.04 6.23 -4.90
C ILE A 173 5.36 5.86 -4.22
N CYS A 174 5.53 4.61 -3.74
CA CYS A 174 6.80 4.15 -3.18
C CYS A 174 7.95 4.26 -4.21
N VAL A 175 7.74 3.78 -5.44
CA VAL A 175 8.74 3.88 -6.52
C VAL A 175 9.04 5.34 -6.87
N ALA A 176 8.04 6.23 -6.83
CA ALA A 176 8.24 7.66 -7.06
C ALA A 176 9.10 8.30 -5.96
N ILE A 177 8.84 7.99 -4.69
CA ILE A 177 9.66 8.49 -3.57
C ILE A 177 11.12 8.02 -3.75
N VAL A 178 11.34 6.74 -4.04
CA VAL A 178 12.69 6.21 -4.31
C VAL A 178 13.32 6.90 -5.53
N SER A 179 12.57 7.13 -6.61
CA SER A 179 13.11 7.78 -7.80
C SER A 179 13.45 9.26 -7.61
N ILE A 180 12.84 9.95 -6.64
CA ILE A 180 13.08 11.38 -6.39
C ILE A 180 14.17 11.58 -5.35
N TYR A 181 14.20 10.70 -4.33
CA TYR A 181 15.00 10.89 -3.12
C TYR A 181 16.03 9.78 -2.88
N GLY A 182 16.15 8.80 -3.80
CA GLY A 182 17.01 7.63 -3.65
C GLY A 182 18.39 7.76 -4.28
N ASP A 183 18.67 8.79 -5.09
CA ASP A 183 19.99 8.95 -5.74
C ASP A 183 21.11 9.11 -4.70
N ASP A 184 20.87 9.90 -3.65
CA ASP A 184 21.81 10.10 -2.53
C ASP A 184 22.18 8.78 -1.83
N VAL A 185 21.25 7.82 -1.76
CA VAL A 185 21.48 6.50 -1.17
C VAL A 185 22.53 5.73 -1.97
N ILE A 186 22.43 5.79 -3.30
CA ILE A 186 23.33 5.09 -4.22
C ILE A 186 24.68 5.78 -4.27
N ASP A 187 24.68 7.12 -4.43
CA ASP A 187 25.89 7.93 -4.56
C ASP A 187 26.79 7.83 -3.33
N GLN A 188 26.20 7.74 -2.14
CA GLN A 188 26.92 7.57 -0.88
C GLN A 188 27.14 6.11 -0.50
N GLY A 189 26.50 5.17 -1.19
CA GLY A 189 26.59 3.74 -0.91
C GLY A 189 26.06 3.37 0.48
N LEU A 190 24.94 3.97 0.90
CA LEU A 190 24.44 3.83 2.27
C LEU A 190 24.10 2.37 2.62
N PRO A 191 24.47 1.86 3.81
CA PRO A 191 24.05 0.55 4.31
C PRO A 191 22.56 0.53 4.71
N SER A 192 22.00 -0.66 4.94
CA SER A 192 20.55 -0.88 5.14
C SER A 192 19.92 0.00 6.25
N ASP A 193 20.59 0.12 7.39
CA ASP A 193 20.16 0.93 8.53
C ASP A 193 20.19 2.44 8.22
N GLU A 194 21.19 2.89 7.46
CA GLU A 194 21.27 4.28 6.99
C GLU A 194 20.24 4.60 5.90
N ILE A 195 19.83 3.63 5.07
CA ILE A 195 18.72 3.80 4.12
C ILE A 195 17.40 4.07 4.86
N LEU A 196 17.12 3.28 5.90
CA LEU A 196 15.96 3.49 6.75
C LEU A 196 15.99 4.87 7.41
N LEU A 197 17.15 5.28 7.92
CA LEU A 197 17.33 6.60 8.54
C LEU A 197 17.15 7.73 7.52
N HIS A 198 17.73 7.60 6.32
CA HIS A 198 17.64 8.56 5.22
C HIS A 198 16.18 8.85 4.89
N PHE A 199 15.41 7.82 4.54
CA PHE A 199 13.99 7.98 4.21
C PHE A 199 13.15 8.45 5.40
N SER A 200 13.47 8.00 6.62
CA SER A 200 12.77 8.47 7.83
C SER A 200 13.01 9.97 8.09
N SER A 201 14.18 10.50 7.72
CA SER A 201 14.51 11.92 7.88
C SER A 201 13.77 12.85 6.91
N LEU A 202 13.27 12.31 5.80
CA LEU A 202 12.49 13.04 4.80
C LEU A 202 11.02 13.20 5.16
N ALA A 203 10.54 12.47 6.17
CA ALA A 203 9.15 12.51 6.61
C ALA A 203 8.72 13.96 6.90
N MET A 204 7.53 14.34 6.42
CA MET A 204 6.95 15.69 6.50
C MET A 204 7.68 16.77 5.67
N HIS A 205 8.76 16.43 4.97
CA HIS A 205 9.56 17.34 4.14
C HIS A 205 9.50 17.00 2.64
N MET A 206 8.90 15.87 2.27
CA MET A 206 8.70 15.48 0.87
C MET A 206 7.62 16.33 0.19
N ASN A 207 7.76 16.53 -1.12
CA ASN A 207 6.82 17.28 -1.93
C ASN A 207 5.74 16.35 -2.52
N GLY A 208 4.52 16.40 -1.97
CA GLY A 208 3.42 15.52 -2.36
C GLY A 208 3.00 15.66 -3.84
N ASP A 209 2.95 16.87 -4.38
CA ASP A 209 2.60 17.12 -5.80
C ASP A 209 3.64 16.53 -6.76
N LEU A 210 4.93 16.69 -6.44
CA LEU A 210 6.00 16.10 -7.23
C LEU A 210 5.94 14.57 -7.22
N VAL A 211 5.74 13.97 -6.03
CA VAL A 211 5.62 12.52 -5.86
C VAL A 211 4.42 11.98 -6.64
N LEU A 212 3.25 12.61 -6.54
CA LEU A 212 2.04 12.20 -7.28
C LEU A 212 2.21 12.27 -8.80
N ARG A 213 2.83 13.35 -9.31
CA ARG A 213 3.11 13.49 -10.74
C ARG A 213 4.06 12.41 -11.24
N LYS A 214 5.12 12.13 -10.47
CA LYS A 214 6.10 11.10 -10.80
C LYS A 214 5.46 9.71 -10.76
N ALA A 215 4.67 9.39 -9.74
CA ALA A 215 3.96 8.13 -9.62
C ALA A 215 2.98 7.89 -10.77
N ARG A 216 2.24 8.92 -11.20
CA ARG A 216 1.37 8.85 -12.37
C ARG A 216 2.15 8.58 -13.65
N GLY A 217 3.31 9.23 -13.84
CA GLY A 217 4.20 8.96 -14.97
C GLY A 217 4.71 7.52 -14.97
N LEU A 218 5.17 7.03 -13.81
CA LEU A 218 5.62 5.65 -13.64
C LEU A 218 4.50 4.64 -13.96
N LEU A 219 3.28 4.88 -13.48
CA LEU A 219 2.14 4.02 -13.84
C LEU A 219 1.86 4.03 -15.35
N HIS A 220 1.93 5.20 -15.98
CA HIS A 220 1.78 5.32 -17.43
C HIS A 220 2.84 4.49 -18.17
N ASP A 221 4.11 4.66 -17.79
CA ASP A 221 5.23 3.93 -18.38
C ASP A 221 5.07 2.42 -18.19
N PHE A 222 4.70 1.97 -16.98
CA PHE A 222 4.41 0.57 -16.69
C PHE A 222 3.31 0.00 -17.59
N ARG A 223 2.24 0.77 -17.84
CA ARG A 223 1.15 0.38 -18.74
C ARG A 223 1.55 0.36 -20.22
N GLN A 224 2.66 0.99 -20.60
CA GLN A 224 3.22 0.88 -21.96
C GLN A 224 4.17 -0.30 -22.14
N ILE A 225 4.55 -1.01 -21.07
CA ILE A 225 5.48 -2.14 -21.16
C ILE A 225 4.78 -3.30 -21.90
N PRO A 226 5.30 -3.76 -23.06
CA PRO A 226 4.64 -4.82 -23.84
C PRO A 226 4.62 -6.17 -23.14
N LYS A 227 5.61 -6.41 -22.26
CA LYS A 227 5.86 -7.69 -21.60
C LYS A 227 6.21 -7.46 -20.14
N ILE A 228 5.42 -8.02 -19.23
CA ILE A 228 5.68 -7.93 -17.79
C ILE A 228 5.95 -9.32 -17.20
N PRO A 229 6.76 -9.41 -16.13
CA PRO A 229 6.89 -10.63 -15.36
C PRO A 229 5.54 -11.08 -14.79
N CYS A 230 5.31 -12.39 -14.72
CA CYS A 230 4.12 -12.99 -14.11
C CYS A 230 3.95 -12.64 -12.63
N THR A 231 5.05 -12.29 -11.96
CA THR A 231 5.04 -11.75 -10.60
C THR A 231 4.36 -10.39 -10.50
N LEU A 232 4.15 -9.66 -11.59
CA LEU A 232 3.45 -8.36 -11.61
C LEU A 232 2.04 -8.44 -12.20
N HIS A 233 1.56 -9.63 -12.63
CA HIS A 233 0.24 -9.80 -13.24
C HIS A 233 -0.88 -9.19 -12.38
N GLY A 234 -0.80 -9.35 -11.05
CA GLY A 234 -1.81 -8.83 -10.12
C GLY A 234 -1.97 -7.31 -10.15
N LEU A 235 -0.93 -6.54 -10.55
CA LEU A 235 -1.01 -5.09 -10.67
C LEU A 235 -1.87 -4.64 -11.87
N CYS A 236 -2.08 -5.53 -12.84
CA CYS A 236 -2.89 -5.27 -14.02
C CYS A 236 -4.38 -5.52 -13.80
N SER A 237 -4.72 -6.36 -12.83
CA SER A 237 -6.11 -6.65 -12.44
C SER A 237 -6.71 -5.50 -11.63
N LEU A 238 -7.98 -5.18 -11.88
CA LEU A 238 -8.75 -4.22 -11.10
C LEU A 238 -9.77 -4.96 -10.22
N CYS A 239 -9.82 -4.61 -8.94
CA CYS A 239 -10.75 -5.06 -7.92
C CYS A 239 -11.99 -4.17 -7.95
N GLY A 240 -12.68 -4.10 -9.09
CA GLY A 240 -13.90 -3.30 -9.19
C GLY A 240 -14.33 -2.95 -10.61
N PRO A 241 -15.43 -2.20 -10.77
CA PRO A 241 -15.99 -1.81 -12.06
C PRO A 241 -15.19 -0.70 -12.75
N GLY A 242 -13.88 -0.55 -12.47
CA GLY A 242 -12.96 0.44 -13.04
C GLY A 242 -12.65 0.24 -14.54
N MET A 243 -13.68 -0.16 -15.29
CA MET A 243 -13.73 -0.55 -16.70
C MET A 243 -13.53 0.60 -17.70
N TRP A 244 -13.12 1.80 -17.27
CA TRP A 244 -13.23 2.98 -18.13
C TRP A 244 -12.14 3.12 -19.18
N ASP A 245 -11.05 2.35 -19.13
CA ASP A 245 -10.00 2.43 -20.14
C ASP A 245 -9.74 1.07 -20.80
N SER A 246 -9.89 1.04 -22.13
CA SER A 246 -9.37 -0.02 -23.02
C SER A 246 -7.85 0.02 -23.07
N GLY A 247 -7.19 -0.13 -21.91
CA GLY A 247 -5.75 -0.08 -21.79
C GLY A 247 -5.08 -1.30 -22.43
N HIS A 248 -3.84 -1.11 -22.89
CA HIS A 248 -2.97 -2.20 -23.30
C HIS A 248 -2.88 -3.24 -22.18
N VAL A 249 -3.24 -4.49 -22.48
CA VAL A 249 -3.01 -5.63 -21.58
C VAL A 249 -1.64 -6.20 -21.93
N PRO A 250 -0.64 -6.07 -21.05
CA PRO A 250 0.70 -6.55 -21.35
C PRO A 250 0.73 -8.07 -21.45
N ILE A 251 1.62 -8.59 -22.30
CA ILE A 251 1.90 -10.02 -22.34
C ILE A 251 2.60 -10.41 -21.05
N VAL A 252 2.10 -11.45 -20.39
CA VAL A 252 2.68 -11.94 -19.13
C VAL A 252 3.70 -13.03 -19.44
N GLU A 253 4.96 -12.79 -19.05
CA GLU A 253 6.05 -13.76 -19.20
C GLU A 253 6.41 -14.39 -17.87
N CYS A 254 6.55 -15.72 -17.86
CA CYS A 254 6.92 -16.46 -16.67
C CYS A 254 8.34 -16.09 -16.21
N ALA A 255 8.49 -15.70 -14.94
CA ALA A 255 9.80 -15.43 -14.33
C ALA A 255 10.54 -16.70 -13.88
N GLY A 256 9.91 -17.88 -13.99
CA GLY A 256 10.51 -19.19 -13.68
C GLY A 256 10.60 -19.57 -12.20
N ASN A 257 10.32 -18.62 -11.30
CA ASN A 257 10.49 -18.79 -9.85
C ASN A 257 9.14 -19.09 -9.17
N HIS A 258 8.63 -20.31 -9.33
CA HIS A 258 7.41 -20.78 -8.66
C HIS A 258 7.70 -22.00 -7.79
N VAL A 259 7.15 -22.03 -6.57
CA VAL A 259 7.37 -23.11 -5.58
C VAL A 259 7.02 -24.49 -6.14
N ASP A 260 5.96 -24.57 -6.97
CA ASP A 260 5.51 -25.81 -7.61
C ASP A 260 6.03 -25.98 -9.05
N GLY A 261 6.90 -25.09 -9.52
CA GLY A 261 7.42 -25.09 -10.90
C GLY A 261 6.39 -24.75 -12.00
N ILE A 262 5.12 -24.55 -11.65
CA ILE A 262 4.04 -24.23 -12.58
C ILE A 262 3.70 -22.74 -12.45
N CYS A 263 3.80 -22.01 -13.56
CA CYS A 263 3.36 -20.63 -13.61
C CYS A 263 1.83 -20.57 -13.80
N PRO A 264 1.08 -19.93 -12.88
CA PRO A 264 -0.38 -19.85 -12.97
C PRO A 264 -0.87 -18.98 -14.12
N TYR A 265 0.03 -18.18 -14.71
CA TYR A 265 -0.25 -17.27 -15.82
C TYR A 265 0.39 -17.73 -17.13
N HIS A 266 1.00 -18.92 -17.16
CA HIS A 266 1.45 -19.52 -18.40
C HIS A 266 0.20 -19.87 -19.21
N SER A 267 0.03 -19.25 -20.37
CA SER A 267 -0.91 -19.74 -21.37
C SER A 267 -0.57 -21.20 -21.69
N ASN A 268 -1.48 -22.12 -21.37
CA ASN A 268 -1.40 -23.55 -21.68
C ASN A 268 -1.11 -23.75 -23.18
N PRO A 269 -0.18 -24.63 -23.59
CA PRO A 269 0.07 -24.98 -24.99
C PRO A 269 -1.03 -25.88 -25.63
N THR A 270 -2.27 -25.82 -25.14
CA THR A 270 -3.42 -26.58 -25.67
C THR A 270 -4.57 -25.65 -26.03
N SER A 271 -4.34 -24.77 -27.01
CA SER A 271 -5.41 -24.22 -27.84
C SER A 271 -5.14 -24.59 -29.29
N PRO A 272 -6.07 -25.29 -29.99
CA PRO A 272 -5.86 -25.74 -31.35
C PRO A 272 -6.07 -24.58 -32.32
N THR A 273 -5.08 -23.70 -32.43
CA THR A 273 -4.95 -22.74 -33.53
C THR A 273 -3.87 -23.21 -34.50
N HIS A 274 -4.13 -24.34 -35.13
CA HIS A 274 -3.61 -24.67 -36.45
C HIS A 274 -4.67 -25.47 -37.19
N VAL A 275 -5.64 -24.75 -37.78
CA VAL A 275 -6.45 -25.30 -38.86
C VAL A 275 -5.51 -25.44 -40.07
N LEU A 276 -5.10 -26.70 -40.27
CA LEU A 276 -4.76 -27.35 -41.53
C LEU A 276 -4.89 -26.49 -42.80
N HIS A 277 -3.75 -26.18 -43.42
CA HIS A 277 -3.65 -26.16 -44.88
C HIS A 277 -2.30 -26.71 -45.33
N SER A 278 -2.26 -28.04 -45.45
CA SER A 278 -1.35 -28.74 -46.36
C SER A 278 -1.80 -30.20 -46.46
N MET A 279 -2.61 -30.51 -47.48
CA MET A 279 -2.79 -31.89 -47.95
C MET A 279 -1.60 -32.26 -48.84
N PRO A 280 -1.05 -33.48 -48.73
CA PRO A 280 -0.26 -34.10 -49.79
C PRO A 280 -1.07 -35.15 -50.56
N GLY A 281 -1.01 -35.06 -51.90
CA GLY A 281 -1.04 -36.21 -52.81
C GLY A 281 -2.40 -36.73 -53.30
N GLN A 282 -2.80 -36.29 -54.49
CA GLN A 282 -3.00 -37.14 -55.69
C GLN A 282 -2.63 -36.34 -56.93
#